data_AF-A0A9D4RNA4-F1
#
_entry.id   AF-A0A9D4RNA4-F1
#
_cell.length_a   1.000
_cell.length_b   1.000
_cell.length_c   1.000
_cell.angle_alpha   90.00
_cell.angle_beta   90.00
_cell.angle_gamma   90.00
#
_symmetry.space_group_name_H-M   'P 1'
#
loop_
_entity.id
_entity.type
_entity.pdbx_description
1 polymer ?
#
loop_
_entity_poly.entity_id
_entity_poly.type
_entity_poly.pdbx_seq_one_letter_code
_entity_poly.pdbx_strand_id
1 'polypeptide(L)' 'MTAKTALIQRKICVVCHKRFPAALNGCTSLVIVKWDQCDQCGHWVHLRFCTSVSVLRRDSEFRCIHCPQPQAEE' A
#
# COMPACT_ATOMS: atom_id res chain seq x y z
N MET A 1 -8.82 -25.21 9.14
CA MET A 1 -7.61 -24.61 8.54
C MET A 1 -8.06 -23.45 7.68
N THR A 2 -7.44 -22.30 7.91
CA THR A 2 -8.02 -20.96 7.85
C THR A 2 -8.35 -20.52 6.42
N ALA A 3 -9.62 -20.18 6.17
CA ALA A 3 -10.07 -19.53 4.95
C ALA A 3 -9.47 -18.11 4.86
N LYS A 4 -8.23 -17.99 4.36
CA LYS A 4 -7.62 -16.71 3.94
C LYS A 4 -8.10 -16.29 2.54
N THR A 5 -9.37 -16.56 2.21
CA THR A 5 -9.95 -16.31 0.88
C THR A 5 -11.07 -15.27 0.93
N ALA A 6 -10.96 -14.27 1.82
CA ALA A 6 -12.02 -13.27 2.01
C ALA A 6 -11.53 -11.84 2.31
N LEU A 7 -10.38 -11.39 1.81
CA LEU A 7 -9.92 -10.00 1.99
C LEU A 7 -9.46 -9.29 0.71
N ILE A 8 -9.86 -9.77 -0.47
CA ILE A 8 -9.74 -8.98 -1.73
C ILE A 8 -10.88 -7.96 -1.85
N GLN A 9 -11.94 -8.09 -1.04
CA GLN A 9 -13.20 -7.41 -1.26
C GLN A 9 -13.16 -5.88 -1.08
N ARG A 10 -12.20 -5.26 -0.36
CA ARG A 10 -12.13 -3.78 -0.21
C ARG A 10 -10.72 -3.22 0.04
N LYS A 11 -9.68 -3.67 -0.67
CA LYS A 11 -8.37 -2.98 -0.62
C LYS A 11 -8.48 -1.61 -1.30
N ILE A 12 -8.73 -0.58 -0.50
CA ILE A 12 -8.74 0.83 -0.91
C ILE A 12 -7.45 1.45 -0.39
N CYS A 13 -6.74 2.17 -1.26
CA CYS A 13 -5.55 2.88 -0.84
C CYS A 13 -5.93 4.07 0.04
N VAL A 14 -5.34 4.20 1.23
CA VAL A 14 -5.62 5.31 2.16
C VAL A 14 -5.10 6.66 1.68
N VAL A 15 -4.21 6.67 0.67
CA VAL A 15 -3.68 7.91 0.10
C VAL A 15 -4.60 8.46 -0.97
N CYS A 16 -4.95 7.64 -1.97
CA CYS A 16 -5.73 8.09 -3.13
C CYS A 16 -7.22 7.72 -3.05
N HIS A 17 -7.65 6.99 -2.02
CA HIS A 17 -9.01 6.49 -1.80
C HIS A 17 -9.58 5.69 -2.97
N LYS A 18 -8.71 5.11 -3.80
CA LYS A 18 -9.07 4.33 -4.98
C LYS A 18 -8.56 2.90 -4.86
N ARG A 19 -9.24 2.00 -5.56
CA ARG A 19 -8.78 0.61 -5.72
C ARG A 19 -7.59 0.53 -6.68
N PHE A 20 -7.57 1.33 -7.72
CA PHE A 20 -6.46 1.38 -8.67
C PHE A 20 -5.85 2.78 -8.69
N PRO A 21 -4.52 2.88 -8.78
CA PRO A 21 -3.86 4.18 -8.90
C PRO A 21 -4.30 4.86 -10.20
N ALA A 22 -4.54 6.17 -10.14
CA ALA A 22 -5.03 6.94 -11.28
C ALA A 22 -4.08 6.89 -12.48
N ALA A 23 -2.78 6.66 -12.25
CA ALA A 23 -1.77 6.46 -13.28
C ALA A 23 -2.04 5.28 -14.23
N LEU A 24 -2.95 4.36 -13.85
CA LEU A 24 -3.35 3.22 -14.69
C LEU A 24 -4.63 3.46 -15.46
N ASN A 25 -5.29 4.60 -15.28
CA ASN A 25 -6.48 4.92 -16.06
C ASN A 25 -6.12 5.02 -17.54
N GLY A 26 -6.72 4.17 -18.37
CA GLY A 26 -6.45 4.11 -19.81
C GLY A 26 -5.20 3.32 -20.20
N CYS A 27 -4.52 2.68 -19.24
CA CYS A 27 -3.39 1.81 -19.55
C CYS A 27 -3.90 0.48 -20.13
N THR A 28 -3.51 0.15 -21.37
CA THR A 28 -3.87 -1.10 -22.05
C THR A 28 -2.96 -2.27 -21.69
N SER A 29 -1.85 -1.99 -20.99
CA SER A 29 -0.90 -2.99 -20.53
C SER A 29 -1.30 -3.55 -19.17
N LEU A 30 -1.01 -4.84 -18.95
CA LEU A 30 -1.21 -5.46 -17.64
C LEU A 30 -0.14 -4.95 -16.67
N VAL A 31 -0.54 -4.07 -15.74
CA VAL A 31 0.35 -3.55 -14.70
C VAL A 31 0.02 -4.20 -13.37
N ILE A 32 1.00 -4.90 -12.81
CA ILE A 32 0.89 -5.47 -11.46
C ILE A 32 1.10 -4.35 -10.45
N VAL A 33 0.00 -3.94 -9.80
CA VAL A 33 0.05 -2.97 -8.70
C VAL A 33 0.57 -3.67 -7.46
N LYS A 34 1.70 -3.21 -6.96
CA LYS A 34 2.23 -3.65 -5.66
C LYS A 34 1.48 -2.94 -4.54
N TRP A 35 1.09 -3.70 -3.53
CA TRP A 35 0.39 -3.21 -2.36
C TRP A 35 1.17 -3.60 -1.13
N ASP A 36 1.05 -2.76 -0.10
CA ASP A 36 1.44 -3.14 1.24
C ASP A 36 0.50 -2.55 2.28
N GLN A 37 0.52 -3.12 3.48
CA GLN A 37 -0.31 -2.72 4.60
C GLN A 37 0.56 -2.03 5.64
N CYS A 38 0.17 -0.84 6.07
CA CYS A 38 0.89 -0.12 7.13
C CYS A 38 0.87 -0.95 8.43
N ASP A 39 2.04 -1.23 9.00
CA ASP A 39 2.18 -2.00 10.24
C ASP A 39 1.56 -1.28 11.45
N GLN A 40 1.45 0.06 11.40
CA GLN A 40 0.95 0.85 12.53
C GLN A 40 -0.57 1.07 12.50
N CYS A 41 -1.15 1.41 11.34
CA CYS A 41 -2.58 1.73 11.24
C CYS A 41 -3.41 0.68 10.48
N GLY A 42 -2.76 -0.35 9.92
CA GLY A 42 -3.44 -1.42 9.18
C GLY A 42 -4.05 -0.99 7.84
N HIS A 43 -3.81 0.24 7.37
CA HIS A 43 -4.33 0.71 6.10
C HIS A 43 -3.50 0.21 4.90
N TRP A 44 -4.18 -0.02 3.78
CA TRP A 44 -3.54 -0.45 2.53
C TRP A 44 -3.04 0.74 1.72
N VAL A 45 -1.89 0.56 1.05
CA VAL A 45 -1.29 1.59 0.21
C VAL A 45 -0.77 0.99 -1.10
N HIS A 46 -0.93 1.72 -2.21
CA HIS A 46 -0.25 1.41 -3.48
C HIS A 46 1.24 1.77 -3.38
N LEU A 47 2.11 0.78 -3.33
CA LEU A 47 3.56 0.98 -3.44
C LEU A 47 3.91 1.57 -4.82
N ARG A 48 4.97 2.38 -4.89
CA ARG A 48 5.45 3.10 -6.10
C ARG A 48 4.50 4.17 -6.67
N PHE A 49 3.19 4.05 -6.45
CA PHE A 49 2.20 4.99 -6.99
C PHE A 49 1.76 6.04 -6.00
N CYS A 50 1.48 5.65 -4.75
CA CYS A 50 0.99 6.55 -3.71
C CYS A 50 2.03 6.80 -2.60
N THR A 51 3.23 6.24 -2.77
CA THR A 51 4.36 6.35 -1.85
C THR A 51 5.64 6.25 -2.66
N SER A 52 6.73 6.86 -2.17
CA SER A 52 8.07 6.76 -2.73
C SER A 52 8.68 5.37 -2.58
N VAL A 53 8.14 4.53 -1.69
CA VAL A 53 8.58 3.15 -1.47
C VAL A 53 8.08 2.26 -2.59
N SER A 54 9.01 1.67 -3.33
CA SER A 54 8.74 0.79 -4.47
C SER A 54 9.02 -0.69 -4.18
N VAL A 55 9.83 -0.95 -3.15
CA VAL A 55 10.24 -2.28 -2.70
C VAL A 55 10.36 -2.26 -1.18
N LEU A 56 9.81 -3.28 -0.54
CA LEU A 56 9.99 -3.55 0.89
C LEU A 56 10.80 -4.82 1.05
N ARG A 57 11.71 -4.83 2.02
CA ARG A 57 12.41 -6.07 2.43
C ARG A 57 11.47 -6.87 3.32
N ARG A 58 11.62 -8.20 3.36
CA ARG A 58 10.73 -9.09 4.12
C ARG A 58 10.67 -8.76 5.61
N ASP A 59 11.74 -8.22 6.16
CA ASP A 59 11.89 -7.93 7.59
C ASP A 59 11.89 -6.42 7.88
N SER A 60 11.32 -5.62 6.99
CA SER A 60 11.21 -4.17 7.19
C SER A 60 9.77 -3.77 7.48
N GLU A 61 9.58 -2.96 8.53
CA GLU A 61 8.32 -2.30 8.80
C GLU A 61 7.99 -1.29 7.69
N PHE A 62 6.74 -1.29 7.23
CA PHE A 62 6.19 -0.28 6.36
C PHE A 62 5.25 0.66 7.14
N ARG A 63 5.57 1.95 7.11
CA ARG A 63 4.72 3.01 7.66
C ARG A 63 4.19 3.88 6.54
N CYS A 64 2.87 4.08 6.53
CA CYS A 64 2.23 4.97 5.57
C CYS A 64 2.41 6.44 5.95
N ILE A 65 2.16 7.34 4.99
CA ILE A 65 2.28 8.80 5.17
C ILE A 65 1.32 9.38 6.22
N HIS A 66 0.25 8.65 6.58
CA HIS A 66 -0.72 9.07 7.58
C HIS A 66 -0.30 8.73 9.00
N CYS A 67 0.72 7.89 9.15
CA CYS A 67 1.29 7.57 10.44
C CYS A 67 2.38 8.58 10.77
N PRO A 68 2.44 9.10 12.02
CA PRO A 68 3.52 9.98 12.42
C PRO A 68 4.85 9.25 12.23
N GLN A 69 5.78 9.87 11.50
CA GLN A 69 7.14 9.35 11.42
C GLN A 69 7.74 9.37 12.84
N PRO A 70 8.47 8.32 13.24
CA PRO A 70 9.29 8.45 14.44
C PRO A 70 10.23 9.62 14.20
N GLN A 71 10.14 10.65 15.05
CA GLN A 71 11.07 11.76 15.00
C GLN A 71 12.46 11.14 15.20
N ALA A 72 13.34 11.31 14.22
CA ALA A 72 14.74 11.00 14.42
C ALA A 72 15.24 11.99 15.48
N GLU A 73 15.34 11.53 16.73
CA GLU A 73 16.06 12.23 17.77
C GLU A 73 17.54 12.28 17.33
N GLU A 74 18.01 13.49 17.03
CA GLU A 74 19.42 13.85 16.81
C GLU A 74 20.19 13.92 18.13
#